data_AF-R9AS51-F1
#
_entry.id   AF-R9AS51-F1
#
_cell.length_a   1.000
_cell.length_b   1.000
_cell.length_c   1.000
_cell.angle_alpha   90.00
_cell.angle_beta   90.00
_cell.angle_gamma   90.00
#
_symmetry.space_group_name_H-M   'P 1'
#
loop_
_entity.id
_entity.type
_entity.pdbx_description
1 polymer ?
#
loop_
_entity_poly.entity_id
_entity_poly.type
_entity_poly.pdbx_seq_one_letter_code
_entity_poly.pdbx_strand_id
1 'polypeptide(L)' 'MNPEQLFELFYKNIRPDMNPPFIYKHDSKGVHHFWHERFRNAFYGIEEPYGLRSWAEAPQMWLAGYRENEKGHDE' A
#
# COMPACT_ATOMS: atom_id res chain seq x y z
N MET A 1 -1.70 -1.88 -15.43
CA MET A 1 -0.30 -1.89 -14.95
C MET A 1 -0.02 -3.14 -14.09
N ASN A 2 1.23 -3.62 -13.98
CA ASN A 2 1.57 -4.78 -13.13
C ASN A 2 1.43 -4.40 -11.63
N PRO A 3 0.82 -5.24 -10.76
CA PRO A 3 0.74 -5.01 -9.31
C PRO A 3 2.05 -4.59 -8.65
N GLU A 4 3.19 -5.16 -9.07
CA GLU A 4 4.50 -4.83 -8.51
C GLU A 4 4.95 -3.41 -8.87
N GLN A 5 4.65 -2.95 -10.08
CA GLN A 5 4.95 -1.58 -10.49
C GLN A 5 4.07 -0.56 -9.76
N LEU A 6 2.79 -0.90 -9.55
CA LEU A 6 1.87 -0.07 -8.77
C LEU A 6 2.30 0.02 -7.31
N PHE A 7 2.73 -1.10 -6.75
CA PHE A 7 3.27 -1.12 -5.39
C PHE A 7 4.48 -0.20 -5.25
N GLU A 8 5.44 -0.22 -6.18
CA GLU A 8 6.61 0.66 -6.11
C GLU A 8 6.24 2.15 -6.22
N LEU A 9 5.15 2.49 -6.92
CA LEU A 9 4.61 3.86 -6.91
C LEU A 9 3.99 4.20 -5.55
N PHE A 10 3.14 3.33 -5.02
CA PHE A 10 2.55 3.48 -3.70
C PHE A 10 3.61 3.63 -2.60
N TYR A 11 4.64 2.78 -2.62
CA TYR A 11 5.70 2.77 -1.61
C TYR A 11 6.51 4.07 -1.60
N LYS A 12 6.70 4.71 -2.77
CA LYS A 12 7.32 6.05 -2.85
C LYS A 12 6.48 7.14 -2.17
N ASN A 13 5.17 6.94 -2.01
CA ASN A 13 4.30 7.86 -1.29
C ASN A 13 4.20 7.58 0.22
N ILE A 14 4.76 6.46 0.70
CA ILE A 14 4.82 6.16 2.13
C ILE A 14 5.80 7.12 2.82
N ARG A 15 5.30 7.82 3.82
CA ARG A 15 6.11 8.72 4.64
C ARG A 15 6.67 7.99 5.86
N PRO A 16 7.81 8.44 6.42
CA PRO A 16 8.38 7.82 7.62
C PRO A 16 7.44 7.74 8.83
N ASP A 17 6.50 8.70 8.98
CA ASP A 17 5.49 8.70 10.05
C ASP A 17 4.40 7.64 9.88
N MET A 18 4.25 7.09 8.67
CA MET A 18 3.31 6.02 8.39
C MET A 18 3.88 4.64 8.71
N ASN A 19 5.17 4.52 9.04
CA ASN A 19 5.78 3.22 9.29
C ASN A 19 5.25 2.57 10.56
N PRO A 20 4.99 1.26 10.54
CA PRO A 20 4.52 0.54 11.72
C PRO A 20 5.53 0.65 12.87
N PRO A 21 5.07 1.00 14.10
CA PRO A 21 5.97 1.27 15.23
C PRO A 21 6.69 0.00 15.74
N PHE A 22 6.17 -1.18 15.39
CA PHE A 22 6.73 -2.48 15.75
C PHE A 22 7.82 -2.96 14.77
N ILE A 23 7.99 -2.29 13.62
CA ILE A 23 9.13 -2.55 12.74
C ILE A 23 10.22 -1.56 13.10
N TYR A 24 11.45 -2.06 13.24
CA TYR A 24 12.60 -1.23 13.55
C TYR A 24 12.74 -0.15 12.47
N LYS A 25 12.80 1.13 12.87
CA LYS A 25 12.73 2.28 11.95
C LYS A 25 13.85 2.31 10.89
N HIS A 26 14.94 1.60 11.11
CA HIS A 26 16.05 1.48 10.15
C HIS A 26 16.01 0.20 9.31
N ASP A 27 15.04 -0.69 9.54
CA ASP A 27 14.83 -1.89 8.73
C ASP A 27 13.97 -1.57 7.50
N SER A 28 14.60 -0.98 6.49
CA SER A 28 13.95 -0.64 5.23
C SER A 28 13.35 -1.85 4.51
N LYS A 29 13.91 -3.05 4.70
CA LYS A 29 13.39 -4.29 4.11
C LYS A 29 12.12 -4.76 4.83
N GLY A 30 12.11 -4.70 6.16
CA GLY A 30 10.93 -5.01 6.96
C GLY A 30 9.74 -4.09 6.63
N VAL A 31 10.00 -2.79 6.51
CA VAL A 31 8.96 -1.80 6.14
C VAL A 31 8.46 -2.02 4.71
N HIS A 32 9.37 -2.28 3.76
CA HIS A 32 9.01 -2.56 2.37
C HIS A 32 8.14 -3.80 2.26
N HIS A 33 8.59 -4.92 2.85
CA HIS A 33 7.83 -6.16 2.88
C HIS A 33 6.48 -5.96 3.57
N PHE A 34 6.44 -5.17 4.65
CA PHE A 34 5.20 -4.90 5.36
C PHE A 34 4.17 -4.23 4.46
N TRP A 35 4.55 -3.16 3.77
CA TRP A 35 3.65 -2.45 2.88
C TRP A 35 3.30 -3.26 1.63
N HIS A 36 4.21 -4.12 1.17
CA HIS A 36 4.00 -4.99 0.00
C HIS A 36 2.85 -5.97 0.20
N GLU A 37 2.81 -6.66 1.34
CA GLU A 37 1.73 -7.60 1.66
C GLU A 37 0.39 -6.89 1.74
N ARG A 38 0.33 -5.77 2.47
CA ARG A 38 -0.88 -4.95 2.64
C ARG A 38 -1.39 -4.40 1.31
N PHE A 39 -0.48 -3.94 0.46
CA PHE A 39 -0.82 -3.49 -0.89
C PHE A 39 -1.39 -4.61 -1.75
N ARG A 40 -0.77 -5.80 -1.76
CA ARG A 40 -1.28 -6.94 -2.52
C ARG A 40 -2.64 -7.39 -2.02
N ASN A 41 -2.86 -7.42 -0.71
CA ASN A 41 -4.16 -7.76 -0.15
C ASN A 41 -5.23 -6.76 -0.61
N ALA A 42 -4.96 -5.45 -0.53
CA ALA A 42 -5.87 -4.42 -1.04
C ALA A 42 -6.11 -4.54 -2.56
N PHE A 43 -5.07 -4.84 -3.34
CA PHE A 43 -5.17 -4.99 -4.80
C PHE A 43 -6.08 -6.17 -5.20
N TYR A 44 -5.94 -7.31 -4.53
CA TYR A 44 -6.70 -8.54 -4.81
C TYR A 44 -8.02 -8.64 -4.02
N GLY A 45 -8.34 -7.68 -3.15
CA GLY A 45 -9.55 -7.72 -2.33
C GLY A 45 -9.51 -8.75 -1.20
N ILE A 46 -8.33 -9.08 -0.71
CA ILE A 46 -8.12 -10.01 0.41
C ILE A 46 -8.24 -9.23 1.73
N GLU A 47 -9.03 -9.76 2.66
CA GLU A 47 -9.21 -9.15 3.98
C GLU A 47 -7.96 -9.35 4.86
N GLU A 48 -7.53 -8.29 5.54
CA GLU A 48 -6.42 -8.35 6.49
C GLU A 48 -6.82 -9.10 7.79
N PRO A 49 -5.86 -9.78 8.44
CA PRO A 49 -6.04 -10.28 9.80
C PRO A 49 -6.52 -9.18 10.75
N TYR A 50 -7.33 -9.53 11.75
CA TYR A 50 -7.99 -8.56 12.65
C TYR A 50 -7.06 -7.48 13.21
N GLY A 51 -5.86 -7.86 13.69
CA GLY A 51 -4.87 -6.92 14.23
C GLY A 51 -4.18 -6.02 13.20
N LEU A 52 -4.37 -6.28 11.90
CA LEU A 52 -3.76 -5.55 10.80
C LEU A 52 -4.77 -4.75 9.95
N ARG A 53 -6.08 -4.86 10.21
CA ARG A 53 -7.13 -4.23 9.39
C ARG A 53 -6.97 -2.74 9.17
N SER A 54 -6.53 -2.00 10.19
CA SER A 54 -6.28 -0.55 10.06
C SER A 54 -5.17 -0.21 9.05
N TRP A 55 -4.28 -1.16 8.75
CA TRP A 55 -3.20 -0.98 7.78
C TRP A 55 -3.63 -1.21 6.33
N ALA A 56 -4.83 -1.75 6.10
CA ALA A 56 -5.40 -1.90 4.76
C ALA A 56 -5.86 -0.56 4.16
N GLU A 57 -6.19 0.42 5.00
CA GLU A 57 -6.80 1.68 4.56
C GLU A 57 -5.89 2.46 3.61
N ALA A 58 -4.61 2.61 3.94
CA ALA A 58 -3.66 3.35 3.12
C ALA A 58 -3.54 2.82 1.66
N PRO A 59 -3.28 1.53 1.42
CA PRO A 59 -3.24 1.01 0.05
C PRO A 59 -4.62 1.01 -0.62
N GLN A 60 -5.71 0.80 0.10
CA GLN A 60 -7.07 0.88 -0.47
C GLN A 60 -7.39 2.28 -1.00
N MET A 61 -7.15 3.30 -0.19
CA MET A 61 -7.39 4.70 -0.57
C MET A 61 -6.47 5.13 -1.71
N TRP A 62 -5.20 4.72 -1.69
CA TRP A 62 -4.27 5.01 -2.77
C TRP A 62 -4.72 4.36 -4.10
N LEU A 63 -5.15 3.09 -4.06
CA LEU A 63 -5.67 2.38 -5.24
C LEU A 63 -6.96 3.02 -5.78
N ALA A 64 -7.84 3.50 -4.90
CA ALA A 64 -9.06 4.22 -5.32
C ALA A 64 -8.70 5.50 -6.10
N GLY A 65 -7.84 6.35 -5.53
CA GLY A 65 -7.40 7.58 -6.18
C GLY A 65 -6.59 7.35 -7.47
N TYR A 66 -5.77 6.29 -7.51
CA TYR A 66 -5.05 5.91 -8.74
C TYR A 66 -6.02 5.54 -9.86
N ARG A 67 -7.03 4.71 -9.58
CA ARG A 67 -8.04 4.28 -10.56
C ARG A 67 -8.93 5.43 -11.06
N GLU A 68 -9.23 6.40 -10.21
CA GLU A 68 -9.96 7.61 -10.62
C GLU A 68 -9.14 8.47 -11.59
N ASN A 69 -7.85 8.66 -11.31
CA ASN A 69 -6.94 9.38 -12.22
C ASN A 69 -6.71 8.65 -13.54
N GLU A 70 -6.67 7.32 -13.56
CA GLU A 70 -6.59 6.57 -14.83
C GLU A 70 -7.85 6.80 -15.69
N LYS A 71 -9.04 6.75 -15.08
CA LYS A 71 -10.31 6.99 -15.81
C LYS A 71 -10.41 8.40 -16.39
N GLY A 72 -9.93 9.41 -15.66
CA GLY A 72 -9.96 10.81 -16.13
C GLY A 72 -8.95 11.14 -17.24
N HIS A 73 -8.04 10.22 -17.60
CA HIS A 73 -7.13 10.38 -18.74
C HIS A 73 -7.65 9.70 -20.03
N ASP A 74 -8.75 8.94 -19.94
CA ASP A 74 -9.41 8.28 -21.08
C ASP A 74 -10.64 9.08 -21.60
N GLU A 75 -10.97 10.23 -20.98
CA GLU A 75 -11.98 11.21 -21.42
C GLU A 75 -11.34 12.44 -22.12
#